data_AF-A0A8J2RIL5-F1
#
_entry.id   AF-A0A8J2RIL5-F1
#
_cell.length_a   1.000
_cell.length_b   1.000
_cell.length_c   1.000
_cell.angle_alpha   90.00
_cell.angle_beta   90.00
_cell.angle_gamma   90.00
#
_symmetry.space_group_name_H-M   'P 1'
#
loop_
_entity.id
_entity.type
_entity.pdbx_description
1 polymer ?
#
loop_
_entity_poly.entity_id
_entity_poly.type
_entity_poly.pdbx_seq_one_letter_code
_entity_poly.pdbx_strand_id
1 'polypeptide(L)'
;MDYEEDQLIGQTRLCQLEELASDRWLLHHQAVVQLSLKAVSQTAQLREETVYTKLMEAEKVSLLVYDAILIEIWREEILPHLLKTESSLSPLMIYSVLYHEGAVISLLELLLYHSAACEALGDSIVDLIDYCHRTLLRSASSSSRNHPSLADSPILKHLDVSHLEANIAIRCIAILRFLAGHADNLSEIVTSRMLTTTDVPLLAVQLLMDQQPWIRRIKRSSDDESGSRNNVEEDDDDDGEMFEIYDNGEWRRCSHDEASGSSIGGQIHPVAAHLWLLLLSLLMSPVAPRKYELNDFRCQQLLKLRSSLNSYVIDQIPPLAEFEQWLVQISVVGAHQVWRHSGSTQQKPFILELVAEMRQLLLKQLAVKWTTILDGQRQFLSDESPETVHRLAAIYDPEHLETTFNHCTASRDEPTTSAAEEAQITSRQISVNATCTLCSKQALHRCSRCRRQHYCSKECQVADWPNHKSDCKPALKPLTRREGGHLNLLVQH
;
A
#
# COMPACT_ATOMS: atom_id res chain seq x y z
N MET A 1 3.76 -28.18 -3.43
CA MET A 1 3.37 -26.76 -3.49
C MET A 1 4.57 -25.84 -3.28
N ASP A 2 5.49 -26.18 -2.37
CA ASP A 2 6.61 -25.30 -2.03
C ASP A 2 7.56 -24.96 -3.20
N TYR A 3 7.84 -25.92 -4.08
CA TYR A 3 8.77 -25.75 -5.21
C TYR A 3 8.35 -24.64 -6.19
N GLU A 4 7.04 -24.45 -6.39
CA GLU A 4 6.52 -23.47 -7.33
C GLU A 4 6.77 -22.04 -6.82
N GLU A 5 6.49 -21.77 -5.54
CA GLU A 5 6.74 -20.46 -4.93
C GLU A 5 8.22 -20.10 -4.93
N ASP A 6 9.09 -21.07 -4.65
CA ASP A 6 10.55 -20.85 -4.66
C ASP A 6 11.03 -20.51 -6.07
N GLN A 7 10.43 -21.14 -7.09
CA GLN A 7 10.70 -20.82 -8.49
C GLN A 7 10.21 -19.41 -8.85
N LEU A 8 8.99 -19.02 -8.48
CA LEU A 8 8.44 -17.69 -8.73
C LEU A 8 9.25 -16.60 -8.01
N ILE A 9 9.60 -16.82 -6.75
CA ILE A 9 10.46 -15.93 -6.00
C ILE A 9 11.85 -15.89 -6.65
N GLY A 10 12.38 -17.00 -7.16
CA GLY A 10 13.63 -17.00 -7.93
C GLY A 10 13.58 -16.14 -9.19
N GLN A 11 12.41 -16.04 -9.84
CA GLN A 11 12.21 -15.25 -11.05
C GLN A 11 12.06 -13.74 -10.78
N THR A 12 11.68 -13.34 -9.55
CA THR A 12 11.59 -11.91 -9.22
C THR A 12 12.98 -11.27 -9.19
N ARG A 13 13.15 -10.15 -9.91
CA ARG A 13 14.46 -9.51 -10.10
C ARG A 13 14.33 -7.99 -10.12
N LEU A 14 15.45 -7.32 -9.90
CA LEU A 14 15.54 -5.88 -10.12
C LEU A 14 15.48 -5.58 -11.62
N CYS A 15 14.41 -4.90 -12.03
CA CYS A 15 14.18 -4.47 -13.40
C CYS A 15 14.68 -3.04 -13.61
N GLN A 16 15.37 -2.78 -14.73
CA GLN A 16 15.73 -1.42 -15.09
C GLN A 16 14.59 -0.77 -15.87
N LEU A 17 14.53 0.57 -15.85
CA LEU A 17 13.49 1.33 -16.56
C LEU A 17 13.47 1.03 -18.07
N GLU A 18 14.65 0.76 -18.65
CA GLU A 18 14.84 0.37 -20.06
C GLU A 18 14.19 -0.99 -20.39
N GLU A 19 14.05 -1.87 -19.41
CA GLU A 19 13.59 -3.24 -19.59
C GLU A 19 12.08 -3.39 -19.36
N LEU A 20 11.36 -2.35 -18.95
CA LEU A 20 9.91 -2.41 -18.80
C LEU A 20 9.25 -2.86 -20.11
N ALA A 21 8.21 -3.68 -20.02
CA ALA A 21 7.53 -4.30 -21.17
C ALA A 21 8.40 -5.26 -22.03
N SER A 22 9.68 -5.47 -21.71
CA SER A 22 10.50 -6.48 -22.39
C SER A 22 10.14 -7.91 -21.99
N ASP A 23 10.56 -8.90 -22.78
CA ASP A 23 10.38 -10.32 -22.47
C ASP A 23 10.87 -10.74 -21.09
N ARG A 24 12.01 -10.18 -20.66
CA ARG A 24 12.60 -10.47 -19.36
C ARG A 24 11.78 -9.84 -18.23
N TRP A 25 11.16 -8.69 -18.48
CA TRP A 25 10.25 -8.07 -17.54
C TRP A 25 8.91 -8.83 -17.49
N LEU A 26 8.41 -9.35 -18.62
CA LEU A 26 7.18 -10.16 -18.63
C LEU A 26 7.28 -11.41 -17.73
N LEU A 27 8.46 -12.03 -17.63
CA LEU A 27 8.69 -13.13 -16.68
C LEU A 27 8.63 -12.67 -15.21
N HIS A 28 9.22 -11.51 -14.92
CA HIS A 28 9.14 -10.90 -13.58
C HIS A 28 7.70 -10.49 -13.24
N HIS A 29 7.00 -9.88 -14.21
CA HIS A 29 5.60 -9.50 -14.10
C HIS A 29 4.72 -10.71 -13.78
N GLN A 30 4.83 -11.78 -14.57
CA GLN A 30 4.11 -13.03 -14.33
C GLN A 30 4.35 -13.57 -12.92
N ALA A 31 5.61 -13.63 -12.48
CA ALA A 31 5.95 -14.12 -11.15
C ALA A 31 5.32 -13.27 -10.04
N VAL A 32 5.39 -11.94 -10.14
CA VAL A 32 4.80 -11.03 -9.15
C VAL A 32 3.27 -11.13 -9.13
N VAL A 33 2.62 -11.20 -10.29
CA VAL A 33 1.17 -11.37 -10.38
C VAL A 33 0.75 -12.70 -9.74
N GLN A 34 1.40 -13.81 -10.06
CA GLN A 34 1.09 -15.11 -9.48
C GLN A 34 1.34 -15.16 -7.96
N LEU A 35 2.43 -14.55 -7.47
CA LEU A 35 2.68 -14.42 -6.04
C LEU A 35 1.59 -13.59 -5.35
N SER A 36 1.13 -12.49 -5.96
CA SER A 36 0.05 -11.65 -5.43
C SER A 36 -1.26 -12.42 -5.31
N LEU A 37 -1.64 -13.15 -6.35
CA LEU A 37 -2.83 -14.00 -6.39
C LEU A 37 -2.78 -15.07 -5.30
N LYS A 38 -1.62 -15.73 -5.17
CA LYS A 38 -1.42 -16.77 -4.18
C LYS A 38 -1.47 -16.22 -2.75
N ALA A 39 -0.86 -15.06 -2.50
CA ALA A 39 -0.89 -14.42 -1.19
C ALA A 39 -2.30 -14.01 -0.78
N VAL A 40 -3.08 -13.42 -1.70
CA VAL A 40 -4.49 -13.07 -1.46
C VAL A 40 -5.30 -14.33 -1.15
N SER A 41 -5.13 -15.38 -1.96
CA SER A 41 -5.83 -16.66 -1.77
C SER A 41 -5.50 -17.33 -0.43
N GLN A 42 -4.23 -17.33 -0.02
CA GLN A 42 -3.78 -17.86 1.28
C GLN A 42 -4.44 -17.12 2.45
N THR A 43 -4.46 -15.79 2.38
CA THR A 43 -5.06 -14.92 3.40
C THR A 43 -6.56 -15.15 3.49
N ALA A 44 -7.25 -15.16 2.34
CA ALA A 44 -8.70 -15.35 2.26
C ALA A 44 -9.16 -16.71 2.82
N GLN A 45 -8.35 -17.75 2.61
CA GLN A 45 -8.64 -19.10 3.10
C GLN A 45 -8.14 -19.34 4.52
N LEU A 46 -7.60 -18.32 5.20
CA LEU A 46 -6.97 -18.41 6.52
C LEU A 46 -5.94 -19.54 6.61
N ARG A 47 -5.19 -19.74 5.51
CA ARG A 47 -4.12 -20.74 5.41
C ARG A 47 -2.79 -20.17 5.85
N GLU A 48 -1.78 -21.02 5.93
CA GLU A 48 -0.41 -20.59 6.17
C GLU A 48 0.08 -19.66 5.05
N GLU A 49 0.61 -18.50 5.44
CA GLU A 49 1.12 -17.47 4.54
C GLU A 49 2.54 -17.81 4.05
N THR A 50 2.66 -18.86 3.23
CA THR A 50 3.96 -19.32 2.73
C THR A 50 4.62 -18.29 1.79
N VAL A 51 3.83 -17.50 1.06
CA VAL A 51 4.38 -16.42 0.21
C VAL A 51 5.06 -15.35 1.06
N TYR A 52 4.46 -14.97 2.19
CA TYR A 52 5.04 -14.03 3.14
C TYR A 52 6.39 -14.55 3.68
N THR A 53 6.41 -15.76 4.24
CA THR A 53 7.62 -16.32 4.85
C THR A 53 8.78 -16.40 3.86
N LYS A 54 8.53 -16.86 2.63
CA LYS A 54 9.56 -17.02 1.60
C LYS A 54 10.06 -15.69 1.03
N LEU A 55 9.18 -14.69 0.85
CA LEU A 55 9.62 -13.35 0.42
C LEU A 55 10.49 -12.68 1.48
N MET A 56 10.17 -12.91 2.76
CA MET A 56 10.98 -12.46 3.89
C MET A 56 12.34 -13.16 3.93
N GLU A 57 12.39 -14.47 3.74
CA GLU A 57 13.64 -15.25 3.66
C GLU A 57 14.52 -14.85 2.47
N ALA A 58 13.91 -14.53 1.33
CA ALA A 58 14.62 -14.07 0.14
C ALA A 58 15.07 -12.60 0.23
N GLU A 59 14.65 -11.86 1.27
CA GLU A 59 14.94 -10.44 1.50
C GLU A 59 14.56 -9.54 0.30
N LYS A 60 13.42 -9.85 -0.35
CA LYS A 60 12.96 -9.16 -1.57
C LYS A 60 11.85 -8.13 -1.35
N VAL A 61 11.52 -7.78 -0.11
CA VAL A 61 10.44 -6.81 0.17
C VAL A 61 10.76 -5.41 -0.39
N SER A 62 11.99 -4.93 -0.21
CA SER A 62 12.42 -3.63 -0.79
C SER A 62 12.45 -3.60 -2.31
N LEU A 63 12.51 -4.76 -2.97
CA LEU A 63 12.40 -4.85 -4.44
C LEU A 63 11.00 -4.42 -4.91
N LEU A 64 9.96 -4.81 -4.18
CA LEU A 64 8.58 -4.43 -4.49
C LEU A 64 8.38 -2.91 -4.39
N VAL A 65 8.98 -2.26 -3.39
CA VAL A 65 8.96 -0.79 -3.28
C VAL A 65 9.64 -0.13 -4.49
N TYR A 66 10.78 -0.69 -4.92
CA TYR A 66 11.47 -0.21 -6.11
C TYR A 66 10.61 -0.37 -7.37
N ASP A 67 9.94 -1.50 -7.56
CA ASP A 67 9.06 -1.74 -8.72
C ASP A 67 7.88 -0.75 -8.74
N ALA A 68 7.25 -0.47 -7.59
CA ALA A 68 6.18 0.52 -7.49
C ALA A 68 6.64 1.92 -7.94
N ILE A 69 7.82 2.36 -7.52
CA ILE A 69 8.38 3.67 -7.87
C ILE A 69 8.83 3.71 -9.33
N LEU A 70 9.36 2.60 -9.84
CA LEU A 70 9.74 2.46 -11.24
C LEU A 70 8.53 2.69 -12.16
N ILE A 71 7.40 2.06 -11.83
CA ILE A 71 6.16 2.20 -12.60
C ILE A 71 5.54 3.58 -12.39
N GLU A 72 5.62 4.16 -11.18
CA GLU A 72 5.20 5.55 -10.91
C GLU A 72 5.88 6.52 -11.87
N ILE A 73 7.21 6.44 -12.00
CA ILE A 73 7.99 7.30 -12.91
C ILE A 73 7.61 7.02 -14.36
N TRP A 74 7.51 5.76 -14.76
CA TRP A 74 7.14 5.40 -16.13
C TRP A 74 5.77 5.96 -16.51
N ARG A 75 4.78 5.86 -15.61
CA ARG A 75 3.42 6.36 -15.81
C ARG A 75 3.37 7.89 -15.90
N GLU A 76 4.18 8.60 -15.11
CA GLU A 76 4.17 10.07 -15.07
C GLU A 76 5.00 10.71 -16.19
N GLU A 77 6.17 10.15 -16.49
CA GLU A 77 7.14 10.78 -17.39
C GLU A 77 7.12 10.15 -18.78
N ILE A 78 7.04 8.82 -18.91
CA ILE A 78 7.22 8.13 -20.20
C ILE A 78 5.87 7.97 -20.92
N LEU A 79 4.88 7.38 -20.25
CA LEU A 79 3.61 7.00 -20.85
C LEU A 79 2.87 8.19 -21.50
N PRO A 80 2.77 9.40 -20.89
CA PRO A 80 2.05 10.51 -21.50
C PRO A 80 2.73 11.04 -22.77
N HIS A 81 4.06 10.92 -22.88
CA HIS A 81 4.78 11.29 -24.09
C HIS A 81 4.53 10.28 -25.23
N LEU A 82 4.49 8.99 -24.90
CA LEU A 82 4.21 7.93 -25.87
C LEU A 82 2.78 8.01 -26.39
N LEU A 83 1.79 8.18 -25.50
CA LEU A 83 0.37 8.32 -25.88
C LEU A 83 0.10 9.53 -26.79
N LYS A 84 0.90 10.61 -26.68
CA LYS A 84 0.78 11.79 -27.54
C LYS A 84 1.45 11.62 -28.91
N THR A 85 2.46 10.76 -29.00
CA THR A 85 3.35 10.66 -30.17
C THR A 85 2.97 9.50 -31.07
N GLU A 86 2.53 8.38 -30.49
CA GLU A 86 2.37 7.10 -31.18
C GLU A 86 0.91 6.65 -31.15
N SER A 87 0.38 6.22 -32.30
CA SER A 87 -0.98 5.68 -32.43
C SER A 87 -1.05 4.15 -32.43
N SER A 88 0.09 3.46 -32.56
CA SER A 88 0.19 2.00 -32.73
C SER A 88 0.68 1.28 -31.46
N LEU A 89 0.36 1.81 -30.28
CA LEU A 89 0.73 1.18 -29.01
C LEU A 89 -0.30 0.10 -28.65
N SER A 90 0.18 -1.06 -28.22
CA SER A 90 -0.66 -2.16 -27.74
C SER A 90 -1.29 -1.78 -26.39
N PRO A 91 -2.63 -1.68 -26.30
CA PRO A 91 -3.32 -1.39 -25.04
C PRO A 91 -3.01 -2.42 -23.96
N LEU A 92 -2.88 -3.70 -24.34
CA LEU A 92 -2.64 -4.80 -23.43
C LEU A 92 -1.24 -4.73 -22.80
N MET A 93 -0.22 -4.34 -23.56
CA MET A 93 1.13 -4.14 -23.03
C MET A 93 1.16 -2.99 -22.02
N ILE A 94 0.52 -1.86 -22.34
CA ILE A 94 0.42 -0.73 -21.41
C ILE A 94 -0.32 -1.14 -20.14
N TYR A 95 -1.46 -1.82 -20.28
CA TYR A 95 -2.23 -2.33 -19.16
C TYR A 95 -1.41 -3.27 -18.30
N SER A 96 -0.56 -4.13 -18.90
CA SER A 96 0.25 -5.06 -18.12
C SER A 96 1.23 -4.37 -17.18
N VAL A 97 1.84 -3.26 -17.63
CA VAL A 97 2.75 -2.46 -16.81
C VAL A 97 1.99 -1.78 -15.68
N LEU A 98 0.80 -1.25 -15.94
CA LEU A 98 -0.06 -0.66 -14.90
C LEU A 98 -0.55 -1.72 -13.92
N TYR A 99 -0.99 -2.89 -14.40
CA TYR A 99 -1.46 -3.99 -13.57
C TYR A 99 -0.35 -4.52 -12.66
N HIS A 100 0.90 -4.54 -13.13
CA HIS A 100 2.05 -4.88 -12.32
C HIS A 100 2.14 -4.00 -11.06
N GLU A 101 1.85 -2.70 -11.17
CA GLU A 101 1.79 -1.79 -10.02
C GLU A 101 0.74 -2.25 -9.00
N GLY A 102 -0.46 -2.59 -9.48
CA GLY A 102 -1.52 -3.15 -8.64
C GLY A 102 -1.10 -4.41 -7.91
N ALA A 103 -0.48 -5.37 -8.61
CA ALA A 103 0.01 -6.62 -8.03
C ALA A 103 1.10 -6.39 -6.98
N VAL A 104 2.04 -5.48 -7.24
CA VAL A 104 3.10 -5.09 -6.31
C VAL A 104 2.52 -4.46 -5.05
N ILE A 105 1.59 -3.51 -5.18
CA ILE A 105 0.97 -2.83 -4.05
C ILE A 105 0.07 -3.79 -3.24
N SER A 106 -0.62 -4.72 -3.90
CA SER A 106 -1.39 -5.79 -3.26
C SER A 106 -0.50 -6.70 -2.41
N LEU A 107 0.66 -7.12 -2.94
CA LEU A 107 1.64 -7.86 -2.15
C LEU A 107 2.18 -7.04 -0.97
N LEU A 108 2.54 -5.78 -1.18
CA LEU A 108 3.05 -4.92 -0.12
C LEU A 108 2.01 -4.73 0.99
N GLU A 109 0.73 -4.53 0.66
CA GLU A 109 -0.35 -4.45 1.65
C GLU A 109 -0.39 -5.70 2.55
N LEU A 110 -0.42 -6.90 1.95
CA LEU A 110 -0.49 -8.16 2.68
C LEU A 110 0.75 -8.40 3.55
N LEU A 111 1.95 -8.12 3.00
CA LEU A 111 3.19 -8.31 3.75
C LEU A 111 3.28 -7.34 4.94
N LEU A 112 2.94 -6.06 4.73
CA LEU A 112 3.10 -5.00 5.72
C LEU A 112 2.03 -5.01 6.81
N TYR A 113 1.03 -5.88 6.70
CA TYR A 113 0.19 -6.24 7.86
C TYR A 113 1.05 -6.71 9.04
N HIS A 114 2.18 -7.40 8.78
CA HIS A 114 3.11 -7.89 9.79
C HIS A 114 4.24 -6.90 10.08
N SER A 115 4.52 -6.64 11.36
CA SER A 115 5.57 -5.68 11.76
C SER A 115 6.96 -6.06 11.25
N ALA A 116 7.27 -7.36 11.18
CA ALA A 116 8.57 -7.85 10.71
C ALA A 116 8.84 -7.46 9.24
N ALA A 117 7.83 -7.40 8.39
CA ALA A 117 7.97 -6.91 7.01
C ALA A 117 8.24 -5.40 6.99
N CYS A 118 7.58 -4.63 7.86
CA CYS A 118 7.85 -3.19 7.99
C CYS A 118 9.31 -2.94 8.42
N GLU A 119 9.85 -3.74 9.35
CA GLU A 119 11.26 -3.67 9.76
C GLU A 119 12.21 -4.07 8.63
N ALA A 120 11.84 -5.09 7.83
CA ALA A 120 12.66 -5.58 6.72
C ALA A 120 12.81 -4.56 5.58
N LEU A 121 11.88 -3.62 5.42
CA LEU A 121 12.02 -2.52 4.46
C LEU A 121 13.25 -1.64 4.75
N GLY A 122 13.68 -1.52 6.00
CA GLY A 122 14.77 -0.62 6.38
C GLY A 122 14.53 0.80 5.85
N ASP A 123 15.50 1.35 5.12
CA ASP A 123 15.44 2.73 4.61
C ASP A 123 14.39 2.92 3.48
N SER A 124 14.03 1.85 2.75
CA SER A 124 13.06 1.96 1.63
C SER A 124 11.63 2.28 2.10
N ILE A 125 11.35 2.20 3.39
CA ILE A 125 10.05 2.61 3.96
C ILE A 125 9.74 4.08 3.67
N VAL A 126 10.77 4.93 3.62
CA VAL A 126 10.66 6.36 3.37
C VAL A 126 10.19 6.62 1.95
N ASP A 127 10.75 5.90 0.98
CA ASP A 127 10.33 5.94 -0.41
C ASP A 127 8.90 5.41 -0.60
N LEU A 128 8.50 4.38 0.16
CA LEU A 128 7.13 3.84 0.13
C LEU A 128 6.09 4.83 0.67
N ILE A 129 6.36 5.49 1.80
CA ILE A 129 5.47 6.53 2.37
C ILE A 129 5.24 7.64 1.34
N ASP A 130 6.32 8.07 0.70
CA ASP A 130 6.33 9.09 -0.33
C ASP A 130 5.52 8.68 -1.58
N TYR A 131 5.68 7.44 -2.02
CA TYR A 131 4.89 6.86 -3.11
C TYR A 131 3.40 6.81 -2.77
N CYS A 132 3.04 6.32 -1.57
CA CYS A 132 1.64 6.27 -1.12
C CYS A 132 1.03 7.67 -1.06
N HIS A 133 1.75 8.65 -0.51
CA HIS A 133 1.29 10.03 -0.43
C HIS A 133 1.02 10.63 -1.83
N ARG A 134 1.95 10.51 -2.78
CA ARG A 134 1.76 11.03 -4.15
C ARG A 134 0.61 10.32 -4.88
N THR A 135 0.51 9.00 -4.73
CA THR A 135 -0.56 8.21 -5.33
C THR A 135 -1.94 8.63 -4.83
N LEU A 136 -2.08 8.86 -3.52
CA LEU A 136 -3.32 9.34 -2.93
C LEU A 136 -3.65 10.77 -3.33
N LEU A 137 -2.66 11.66 -3.40
CA LEU A 137 -2.86 13.04 -3.85
C LEU A 137 -3.31 13.08 -5.33
N ARG A 138 -2.73 12.22 -6.17
CA ARG A 138 -3.14 12.05 -7.57
C ARG A 138 -4.57 11.56 -7.68
N SER A 139 -4.94 10.51 -6.93
CA SER A 139 -6.31 9.99 -6.90
C SER A 139 -7.31 11.05 -6.44
N ALA A 140 -6.98 11.82 -5.39
CA ALA A 140 -7.78 12.95 -4.93
C ALA A 140 -7.90 14.08 -5.97
N SER A 141 -6.87 14.27 -6.80
CA SER A 141 -6.88 15.31 -7.85
C SER A 141 -7.68 14.88 -9.08
N SER A 142 -7.68 13.58 -9.43
CA SER A 142 -8.45 13.03 -10.56
C SER A 142 -9.98 13.16 -10.38
N SER A 143 -10.45 13.18 -9.14
CA SER A 143 -11.87 13.47 -8.82
C SER A 143 -12.26 14.93 -9.13
N SER A 144 -11.29 15.84 -9.26
CA SER A 144 -11.51 17.20 -9.74
C SER A 144 -11.53 17.18 -11.27
N ARG A 145 -12.71 17.40 -11.87
CA ARG A 145 -13.08 17.26 -13.30
C ARG A 145 -12.22 18.01 -14.34
N ASN A 146 -11.09 18.60 -13.96
CA ASN A 146 -10.30 19.53 -14.78
C ASN A 146 -8.98 18.94 -15.30
N HIS A 147 -8.59 17.72 -14.93
CA HIS A 147 -7.36 17.10 -15.43
C HIS A 147 -7.68 15.87 -16.29
N PRO A 148 -7.11 15.74 -17.50
CA PRO A 148 -7.31 14.55 -18.33
C PRO A 148 -6.77 13.33 -17.60
N SER A 149 -7.63 12.34 -17.36
CA SER A 149 -7.25 11.05 -16.78
C SER A 149 -6.58 10.17 -17.84
N LEU A 150 -5.69 9.27 -17.41
CA LEU A 150 -5.15 8.21 -18.27
C LEU A 150 -6.28 7.33 -18.85
N ALA A 151 -7.37 7.18 -18.10
CA ALA A 151 -8.56 6.46 -18.53
C ALA A 151 -9.29 7.13 -19.71
N ASP A 152 -9.12 8.44 -19.90
CA ASP A 152 -9.74 9.20 -20.99
C ASP A 152 -9.00 9.04 -22.33
N SER A 153 -7.83 8.37 -22.31
CA SER A 153 -7.07 8.08 -23.53
C SER A 153 -7.84 7.14 -24.46
N PRO A 154 -7.88 7.41 -25.78
CA PRO A 154 -8.60 6.57 -26.73
C PRO A 154 -8.10 5.12 -26.79
N ILE A 155 -6.83 4.90 -26.42
CA ILE A 155 -6.17 3.59 -26.40
C ILE A 155 -6.62 2.78 -25.18
N LEU A 156 -6.85 3.44 -24.03
CA LEU A 156 -7.11 2.80 -22.75
C LEU A 156 -8.58 2.82 -22.32
N LYS A 157 -9.45 3.53 -23.04
CA LYS A 157 -10.88 3.67 -22.72
C LYS A 157 -11.66 2.36 -22.52
N HIS A 158 -11.16 1.26 -23.09
CA HIS A 158 -11.78 -0.07 -23.01
C HIS A 158 -11.20 -0.96 -21.90
N LEU A 159 -10.21 -0.46 -21.17
CA LEU A 159 -9.56 -1.16 -20.07
C LEU A 159 -9.98 -0.52 -18.76
N ASP A 160 -10.10 -1.32 -17.72
CA ASP A 160 -10.53 -0.89 -16.38
C ASP A 160 -9.42 -0.17 -15.60
N VAL A 161 -8.76 0.81 -16.22
CA VAL A 161 -7.67 1.60 -15.60
C VAL A 161 -8.17 2.35 -14.37
N SER A 162 -9.39 2.93 -14.43
CA SER A 162 -9.99 3.64 -13.29
C SER A 162 -10.21 2.73 -12.08
N HIS A 163 -10.56 1.47 -12.31
CA HIS A 163 -10.72 0.48 -11.25
C HIS A 163 -9.38 0.14 -10.60
N LEU A 164 -8.36 -0.11 -11.43
CA LEU A 164 -7.01 -0.36 -10.98
C LEU A 164 -6.44 0.81 -10.16
N GLU A 165 -6.68 2.05 -10.60
CA GLU A 165 -6.24 3.25 -9.85
C GLU A 165 -6.92 3.38 -8.48
N ALA A 166 -8.23 3.13 -8.41
CA ALA A 166 -8.96 3.13 -7.13
C ALA A 166 -8.45 2.02 -6.20
N ASN A 167 -8.22 0.83 -6.76
CA ASN A 167 -7.69 -0.33 -6.05
C ASN A 167 -6.30 -0.05 -5.44
N ILE A 168 -5.39 0.54 -6.20
CA ILE A 168 -4.05 0.95 -5.72
C ILE A 168 -4.19 2.02 -4.62
N ALA A 169 -5.05 3.02 -4.82
CA ALA A 169 -5.25 4.09 -3.84
C ALA A 169 -5.75 3.54 -2.49
N ILE A 170 -6.75 2.65 -2.51
CA ILE A 170 -7.29 2.02 -1.30
C ILE A 170 -6.21 1.23 -0.55
N ARG A 171 -5.34 0.50 -1.26
CA ARG A 171 -4.24 -0.24 -0.65
C ARG A 171 -3.15 0.67 -0.10
N CYS A 172 -2.88 1.80 -0.74
CA CYS A 172 -1.98 2.82 -0.19
C CYS A 172 -2.49 3.35 1.17
N ILE A 173 -3.81 3.51 1.35
CA ILE A 173 -4.40 3.87 2.64
C ILE A 173 -4.11 2.78 3.69
N ALA A 174 -4.34 1.52 3.34
CA ALA A 174 -4.07 0.38 4.23
C ALA A 174 -2.58 0.30 4.61
N ILE A 175 -1.67 0.46 3.65
CA ILE A 175 -0.22 0.49 3.88
C ILE A 175 0.15 1.60 4.87
N LEU A 176 -0.30 2.85 4.64
CA LEU A 176 -0.02 3.95 5.58
C LEU A 176 -0.55 3.65 6.99
N ARG A 177 -1.74 3.05 7.09
CA ARG A 177 -2.32 2.62 8.37
C ARG A 177 -1.46 1.55 9.05
N PHE A 178 -0.94 0.56 8.33
CA PHE A 178 -0.09 -0.47 8.91
C PHE A 178 1.27 0.09 9.36
N LEU A 179 1.89 0.96 8.56
CA LEU A 179 3.14 1.62 8.95
C LEU A 179 2.97 2.49 10.20
N ALA A 180 1.84 3.21 10.31
CA ALA A 180 1.53 3.99 11.51
C ALA A 180 1.20 3.10 12.73
N GLY A 181 0.49 1.99 12.52
CA GLY A 181 0.15 1.05 13.60
C GLY A 181 1.36 0.30 14.17
N HIS A 182 2.39 0.07 13.35
CA HIS A 182 3.66 -0.56 13.76
C HIS A 182 4.75 0.45 14.14
N ALA A 183 4.41 1.73 14.30
CA ALA A 183 5.38 2.80 14.54
C ALA A 183 6.31 2.55 15.75
N ASP A 184 5.83 1.86 16.79
CA ASP A 184 6.63 1.54 17.99
C ASP A 184 7.80 0.58 17.70
N ASN A 185 7.68 -0.26 16.66
CA ASN A 185 8.75 -1.18 16.23
C ASN A 185 9.66 -0.57 15.17
N LEU A 186 9.28 0.60 14.64
CA LEU A 186 9.98 1.29 13.56
C LEU A 186 10.81 2.46 14.09
N SER A 187 11.67 3.00 13.23
CA SER A 187 12.37 4.23 13.54
C SER A 187 11.39 5.41 13.63
N GLU A 188 11.60 6.32 14.59
CA GLU A 188 10.82 7.57 14.74
C GLU A 188 10.76 8.39 13.44
N ILE A 189 11.71 8.18 12.52
CA ILE A 189 11.74 8.79 11.19
C ILE A 189 10.45 8.52 10.39
N VAL A 190 9.84 7.34 10.53
CA VAL A 190 8.60 6.95 9.84
C VAL A 190 7.46 7.89 10.25
N THR A 191 7.16 7.94 11.55
CA THR A 191 6.12 8.81 12.10
C THR A 191 6.43 10.28 11.87
N SER A 192 7.70 10.70 12.06
CA SER A 192 8.11 12.08 11.82
C SER A 192 7.86 12.49 10.38
N ARG A 193 8.19 11.66 9.39
CA ARG A 193 7.96 11.96 7.96
C ARG A 193 6.48 12.05 7.64
N MET A 194 5.68 11.10 8.12
CA MET A 194 4.22 11.10 7.94
C MET A 194 3.56 12.36 8.52
N LEU A 195 4.07 12.88 9.64
CA LEU A 195 3.53 14.07 10.29
C LEU A 195 4.05 15.39 9.68
N THR A 196 5.34 15.46 9.33
CA THR A 196 5.99 16.74 8.99
C THR A 196 6.18 16.97 7.50
N THR A 197 6.55 15.92 6.75
CA THR A 197 6.94 16.04 5.35
C THR A 197 5.77 15.81 4.42
N THR A 198 4.98 14.76 4.68
CA THR A 198 3.82 14.39 3.85
C THR A 198 2.48 14.82 4.43
N ASP A 199 2.43 15.29 5.67
CA ASP A 199 1.20 15.75 6.36
C ASP A 199 0.02 14.76 6.17
N VAL A 200 0.31 13.47 6.42
CA VAL A 200 -0.65 12.37 6.31
C VAL A 200 -1.92 12.61 7.12
N PRO A 201 -1.91 13.23 8.32
CA PRO A 201 -3.14 13.54 9.03
C PRO A 201 -4.08 14.44 8.22
N LEU A 202 -3.56 15.48 7.56
CA LEU A 202 -4.38 16.35 6.72
C LEU A 202 -4.88 15.63 5.47
N LEU A 203 -4.02 14.82 4.84
CA LEU A 203 -4.42 13.98 3.71
C LEU A 203 -5.56 13.03 4.12
N ALA A 204 -5.48 12.41 5.29
CA ALA A 204 -6.52 11.49 5.77
C ALA A 204 -7.86 12.21 6.02
N VAL A 205 -7.85 13.43 6.55
CA VAL A 205 -9.06 14.28 6.66
C VAL A 205 -9.66 14.54 5.28
N GLN A 206 -8.84 14.94 4.31
CA GLN A 206 -9.29 15.23 2.95
C GLN A 206 -9.92 14.01 2.26
N LEU A 207 -9.33 12.84 2.45
CA LEU A 207 -9.84 11.58 1.90
C LEU A 207 -11.13 11.12 2.60
N LEU A 208 -11.24 11.31 3.91
CA LEU A 208 -12.46 10.97 4.68
C LEU A 208 -13.65 11.86 4.31
N MET A 209 -13.42 13.17 4.16
CA MET A 209 -14.50 14.16 4.08
C MET A 209 -14.88 14.55 2.65
N ASP A 210 -13.90 14.67 1.75
CA ASP A 210 -14.14 15.34 0.47
C ASP A 210 -14.01 14.39 -0.72
N GLN A 211 -12.99 13.52 -0.73
CA GLN A 211 -12.61 12.78 -1.96
C GLN A 211 -13.04 11.31 -1.98
N GLN A 212 -13.13 10.66 -0.81
CA GLN A 212 -13.60 9.29 -0.59
C GLN A 212 -13.37 8.36 -1.79
N PRO A 213 -12.13 7.90 -2.07
CA PRO A 213 -11.78 7.17 -3.30
C PRO A 213 -12.53 5.84 -3.50
N TRP A 214 -13.20 5.34 -2.45
CA TRP A 214 -14.07 4.16 -2.51
C TRP A 214 -15.54 4.51 -2.85
N ILE A 215 -15.87 5.77 -3.14
CA ILE A 215 -17.23 6.21 -3.50
C ILE A 215 -17.17 7.02 -4.79
N ARG A 216 -18.05 6.73 -5.74
CA ARG A 216 -18.19 7.52 -6.98
C ARG A 216 -19.64 7.86 -7.29
N ARG A 217 -19.84 9.03 -7.87
CA ARG A 217 -21.15 9.51 -8.36
C ARG A 217 -21.32 9.21 -9.84
N ILE A 218 -22.47 8.66 -10.20
CA ILE A 218 -22.83 8.30 -11.57
C ILE A 218 -24.10 9.06 -11.97
N LYS A 219 -24.06 9.63 -13.18
CA LYS A 219 -25.25 10.19 -13.83
C LYS A 219 -25.98 9.05 -14.54
N ARG A 220 -27.32 8.97 -14.42
CA ARG A 220 -28.13 8.08 -15.25
C ARG A 220 -27.83 8.36 -16.72
N SER A 221 -27.38 7.34 -17.46
CA SER A 221 -27.31 7.38 -18.92
C SER A 221 -28.73 7.38 -19.48
N SER A 222 -28.98 8.21 -20.49
CA SER A 222 -30.28 8.32 -21.18
C SER A 222 -30.76 7.05 -21.90
N ASP A 223 -29.94 5.98 -21.91
CA ASP A 223 -30.20 4.77 -22.70
C ASP A 223 -30.94 3.67 -21.92
N ASP A 224 -31.16 3.83 -20.61
CA ASP A 224 -31.88 2.89 -19.74
C ASP A 224 -33.41 3.12 -19.71
N GLU A 225 -33.99 3.80 -20.70
CA GLU A 225 -35.45 4.07 -20.79
C GLU A 225 -36.30 2.84 -21.20
N SER A 226 -35.73 1.65 -21.32
CA SER A 226 -36.46 0.43 -21.73
C SER A 226 -36.84 -0.50 -20.58
N GLY A 227 -37.15 0.05 -19.41
CA GLY A 227 -37.52 -0.73 -18.22
C GLY A 227 -38.65 -0.11 -17.39
N SER A 228 -39.90 -0.37 -17.79
CA SER A 228 -41.12 -0.27 -16.97
C SER A 228 -41.44 1.10 -16.34
N ARG A 229 -42.15 1.94 -17.09
CA ARG A 229 -42.95 3.06 -16.56
C ARG A 229 -44.02 2.51 -15.59
N ASN A 230 -43.73 2.51 -14.30
CA ASN A 230 -44.78 2.58 -13.29
C ASN A 230 -44.92 4.05 -12.90
N ASN A 231 -46.13 4.58 -13.12
CA ASN A 231 -46.55 5.91 -12.70
C ASN A 231 -46.37 6.06 -11.18
N VAL A 232 -45.27 6.68 -10.77
CA VAL A 232 -45.16 7.35 -9.47
C VAL A 232 -44.95 8.81 -9.81
N GLU A 233 -45.77 9.66 -9.20
CA GLU A 233 -45.82 11.10 -9.41
C GLU A 233 -44.40 11.70 -9.27
N GLU A 234 -44.00 12.47 -10.27
CA GLU A 234 -42.71 13.13 -10.37
C GLU A 234 -42.64 14.23 -9.29
N ASP A 235 -41.94 13.93 -8.18
CA ASP A 235 -41.36 14.98 -7.34
C ASP A 235 -40.13 15.53 -8.10
N ASP A 236 -40.30 16.72 -8.70
CA ASP A 236 -39.38 17.42 -9.61
C ASP A 236 -38.00 17.84 -9.03
N ASP A 237 -37.59 17.35 -7.85
CA ASP A 237 -36.40 17.83 -7.13
C ASP A 237 -35.34 16.75 -6.78
N ASP A 238 -35.58 15.46 -7.06
CA ASP A 238 -34.56 14.41 -6.85
C ASP A 238 -33.71 14.28 -8.12
N ASP A 239 -32.66 15.10 -8.22
CA ASP A 239 -31.56 14.91 -9.19
C ASP A 239 -31.12 13.45 -9.08
N GLY A 240 -31.57 12.59 -9.99
CA GLY A 240 -31.43 11.13 -9.96
C GLY A 240 -29.99 10.60 -10.07
N GLU A 241 -29.14 11.03 -9.13
CA GLU A 241 -27.75 10.69 -8.96
C GLU A 241 -27.66 9.34 -8.27
N MET A 242 -26.97 8.40 -8.93
CA MET A 242 -26.69 7.09 -8.36
C MET A 242 -25.28 7.07 -7.79
N PHE A 243 -25.10 6.41 -6.65
CA PHE A 243 -23.80 6.25 -6.01
C PHE A 243 -23.32 4.81 -6.18
N GLU A 244 -22.01 4.64 -6.35
CA GLU A 244 -21.36 3.34 -6.25
C GLU A 244 -20.29 3.36 -5.18
N ILE A 245 -20.23 2.30 -4.39
CA ILE A 245 -19.20 2.03 -3.38
C ILE A 245 -18.30 0.91 -3.91
N TYR A 246 -16.99 1.08 -3.71
CA TYR A 246 -15.99 0.08 -4.01
C TYR A 246 -15.87 -0.90 -2.84
N ASP A 247 -16.31 -2.13 -3.03
CA ASP A 247 -16.30 -3.15 -1.98
C ASP A 247 -15.87 -4.49 -2.56
N ASN A 248 -14.97 -5.18 -1.86
CA ASN A 248 -14.37 -6.45 -2.30
C ASN A 248 -13.93 -6.44 -3.76
N GLY A 249 -13.21 -5.40 -4.18
CA GLY A 249 -12.64 -5.37 -5.53
C GLY A 249 -13.65 -5.07 -6.63
N GLU A 250 -14.90 -4.74 -6.35
CA GLU A 250 -15.92 -4.40 -7.34
C GLU A 250 -16.67 -3.11 -6.97
N TRP A 251 -17.17 -2.40 -7.97
CA TRP A 251 -18.04 -1.26 -7.76
C TRP A 251 -19.49 -1.74 -7.64
N ARG A 252 -20.13 -1.46 -6.51
CA ARG A 252 -21.52 -1.82 -6.24
C ARG A 252 -22.38 -0.57 -6.10
N ARG A 253 -23.53 -0.56 -6.76
CA ARG A 253 -24.55 0.48 -6.59
C ARG A 253 -25.06 0.50 -5.16
N CYS A 254 -25.21 1.69 -4.61
CA CYS A 254 -25.66 1.92 -3.24
C CYS A 254 -26.59 3.14 -3.18
N SER A 255 -27.35 3.21 -2.10
CA SER A 255 -28.18 4.37 -1.80
C SER A 255 -27.33 5.57 -1.33
N HIS A 256 -27.89 6.77 -1.41
CA HIS A 256 -27.23 7.98 -0.87
C HIS A 256 -26.94 7.85 0.64
N ASP A 257 -27.82 7.20 1.40
CA ASP A 257 -27.64 7.01 2.84
C ASP A 257 -26.50 6.03 3.18
N GLU A 258 -26.32 4.98 2.36
CA GLU A 258 -25.18 4.07 2.46
C GLU A 258 -23.87 4.75 2.04
N ALA A 259 -23.89 5.54 0.96
CA ALA A 259 -22.72 6.29 0.50
C ALA A 259 -22.27 7.34 1.51
N SER A 260 -23.21 8.07 2.11
CA SER A 260 -22.91 9.09 3.12
C SER A 260 -22.58 8.51 4.50
N GLY A 261 -22.72 7.19 4.70
CA GLY A 261 -22.57 6.56 6.02
C GLY A 261 -23.61 7.04 7.05
N SER A 262 -24.73 7.60 6.56
CA SER A 262 -25.83 8.12 7.39
C SER A 262 -26.94 7.09 7.61
N SER A 263 -26.86 5.92 6.95
CA SER A 263 -27.83 4.86 7.14
C SER A 263 -27.82 4.35 8.58
N ILE A 264 -29.00 4.34 9.20
CA ILE A 264 -29.20 3.84 10.56
C ILE A 264 -28.82 2.35 10.60
N GLY A 265 -27.72 2.03 11.28
CA GLY A 265 -27.18 0.67 11.39
C GLY A 265 -26.21 0.26 10.26
N GLY A 266 -25.84 1.18 9.36
CA GLY A 266 -24.96 0.89 8.23
C GLY A 266 -23.48 0.85 8.62
N GLN A 267 -22.82 -0.29 8.39
CA GLN A 267 -21.42 -0.52 8.76
C GLN A 267 -20.45 0.50 8.18
N ILE A 268 -19.43 0.84 8.96
CA ILE A 268 -18.36 1.69 8.46
C ILE A 268 -17.63 0.97 7.32
N HIS A 269 -17.41 1.68 6.22
CA HIS A 269 -16.63 1.14 5.13
C HIS A 269 -15.21 0.80 5.60
N PRO A 270 -14.61 -0.37 5.26
CA PRO A 270 -13.29 -0.76 5.74
C PRO A 270 -12.19 0.28 5.48
N VAL A 271 -12.27 0.97 4.35
CA VAL A 271 -11.30 2.02 3.98
C VAL A 271 -11.44 3.25 4.88
N ALA A 272 -12.67 3.63 5.24
CA ALA A 272 -12.90 4.69 6.20
C ALA A 272 -12.36 4.30 7.58
N ALA A 273 -12.56 3.04 8.01
CA ALA A 273 -11.97 2.52 9.24
C ALA A 273 -10.44 2.59 9.21
N HIS A 274 -9.78 2.27 8.09
CA HIS A 274 -8.34 2.43 7.94
C HIS A 274 -7.88 3.89 8.14
N LEU A 275 -8.60 4.87 7.59
CA LEU A 275 -8.26 6.28 7.75
C LEU A 275 -8.46 6.77 9.20
N TRP A 276 -9.52 6.33 9.87
CA TRP A 276 -9.74 6.63 11.29
C TRP A 276 -8.63 6.05 12.17
N LEU A 277 -8.27 4.79 11.95
CA LEU A 277 -7.19 4.13 12.69
C LEU A 277 -5.82 4.74 12.38
N LEU A 278 -5.59 5.20 11.14
CA LEU A 278 -4.40 5.94 10.75
C LEU A 278 -4.30 7.27 11.51
N LEU A 279 -5.38 8.06 11.56
CA LEU A 279 -5.44 9.31 12.31
C LEU A 279 -5.19 9.08 13.80
N LEU A 280 -5.86 8.08 14.38
CA LEU A 280 -5.68 7.69 15.77
C LEU A 280 -4.21 7.33 16.06
N SER A 281 -3.62 6.45 15.25
CA SER A 281 -2.24 5.97 15.43
C SER A 281 -1.21 7.10 15.33
N LEU A 282 -1.42 8.05 14.41
CA LEU A 282 -0.50 9.17 14.22
C LEU A 282 -0.67 10.27 15.27
N LEU A 283 -1.90 10.72 15.52
CA LEU A 283 -2.17 11.90 16.34
C LEU A 283 -2.18 11.60 17.84
N MET A 284 -2.52 10.38 18.24
CA MET A 284 -2.45 9.94 19.64
C MET A 284 -1.07 9.38 20.00
N SER A 285 -0.13 9.34 19.05
CA SER A 285 1.27 8.94 19.29
C SER A 285 1.99 9.94 20.20
N PRO A 286 2.91 9.48 21.08
CA PRO A 286 3.77 10.37 21.87
C PRO A 286 4.71 11.25 21.02
N VAL A 287 4.90 10.92 19.73
CA VAL A 287 5.73 11.69 18.79
C VAL A 287 4.99 12.93 18.27
N ALA A 288 3.67 12.86 18.10
CA ALA A 288 2.87 13.94 17.53
C ALA A 288 3.02 15.30 18.25
N PRO A 289 2.93 15.39 19.60
CA PRO A 289 3.13 16.66 20.30
C PRO A 289 4.49 17.34 20.08
N ARG A 290 5.50 16.57 19.65
CA ARG A 290 6.88 17.04 19.47
C ARG A 290 7.17 17.46 18.03
N LYS A 291 6.48 16.85 17.07
CA LYS A 291 6.80 16.95 15.64
C LYS A 291 5.67 17.57 14.82
N TYR A 292 4.41 17.39 15.20
CA TYR A 292 3.25 17.87 14.44
C TYR A 292 2.77 19.22 14.94
N GLU A 293 3.07 20.28 14.19
CA GLU A 293 2.60 21.63 14.51
C GLU A 293 1.12 21.79 14.18
N LEU A 294 0.28 21.90 15.21
CA LEU A 294 -1.13 22.27 15.05
C LEU A 294 -1.25 23.78 14.88
N ASN A 295 -1.29 24.24 13.62
CA ASN A 295 -1.67 25.61 13.28
C ASN A 295 -3.21 25.74 13.16
N ASP A 296 -3.71 26.97 13.04
CA ASP A 296 -5.15 27.24 12.97
C ASP A 296 -5.83 26.51 11.81
N PHE A 297 -5.16 26.44 10.65
CA PHE A 297 -5.69 25.74 9.47
C PHE A 297 -5.85 24.24 9.72
N ARG A 298 -4.81 23.55 10.20
CA ARG A 298 -4.84 22.11 10.52
C ARG A 298 -5.90 21.80 11.58
N CYS A 299 -6.02 22.67 12.60
CA CYS A 299 -7.06 22.51 13.61
C CYS A 299 -8.46 22.62 13.00
N GLN A 300 -8.70 23.61 12.15
CA GLN A 300 -9.99 23.74 11.47
C GLN A 300 -10.31 22.51 10.62
N GLN A 301 -9.34 21.95 9.89
CA GLN A 301 -9.56 20.73 9.11
C GLN A 301 -9.85 19.53 10.01
N LEU A 302 -9.09 19.31 11.08
CA LEU A 302 -9.33 18.23 12.04
C LEU A 302 -10.69 18.37 12.73
N LEU A 303 -11.13 19.58 13.05
CA LEU A 303 -12.42 19.81 13.68
C LEU A 303 -13.61 19.50 12.78
N LYS A 304 -13.44 19.46 11.45
CA LYS A 304 -14.48 18.97 10.53
C LYS A 304 -14.86 17.51 10.79
N LEU A 305 -13.90 16.69 11.27
CA LEU A 305 -14.14 15.28 11.57
C LEU A 305 -15.19 15.06 12.66
N ARG A 306 -15.47 16.06 13.50
CA ARG A 306 -16.47 15.96 14.56
C ARG A 306 -17.87 15.70 14.02
N SER A 307 -18.22 16.18 12.82
CA SER A 307 -19.53 15.90 12.24
C SER A 307 -19.66 14.46 11.75
N SER A 308 -18.55 13.81 11.39
CA SER A 308 -18.51 12.41 10.95
C SER A 308 -18.35 11.40 12.09
N LEU A 309 -17.96 11.85 13.29
CA LEU A 309 -17.90 11.02 14.50
C LEU A 309 -19.28 10.94 15.15
N ASN A 310 -20.11 10.03 14.67
CA ASN A 310 -21.38 9.69 15.32
C ASN A 310 -21.19 8.55 16.33
N SER A 311 -22.18 8.33 17.20
CA SER A 311 -22.13 7.28 18.23
C SER A 311 -21.94 5.88 17.62
N TYR A 312 -22.44 5.64 16.41
CA TYR A 312 -22.33 4.37 15.72
C TYR A 312 -20.91 4.09 15.19
N VAL A 313 -20.20 5.11 14.70
CA VAL A 313 -18.78 5.02 14.32
C VAL A 313 -17.93 4.72 15.56
N ILE A 314 -18.23 5.37 16.69
CA ILE A 314 -17.55 5.14 17.96
C ILE A 314 -17.83 3.72 18.49
N ASP A 315 -19.06 3.23 18.38
CA ASP A 315 -19.42 1.86 18.80
C ASP A 315 -18.64 0.79 18.01
N GLN A 316 -18.41 1.01 16.71
CA GLN A 316 -17.62 0.09 15.87
C GLN A 316 -16.11 0.22 16.07
N ILE A 317 -15.61 1.41 16.43
CA ILE A 317 -14.19 1.66 16.71
C ILE A 317 -14.08 2.39 18.06
N PRO A 318 -14.21 1.66 19.20
CA PRO A 318 -14.26 2.26 20.54
C PRO A 318 -13.12 3.23 20.87
N PRO A 319 -11.85 3.01 20.43
CA PRO A 319 -10.77 3.96 20.64
C PRO A 319 -11.02 5.38 20.09
N LEU A 320 -11.97 5.55 19.16
CA LEU A 320 -12.33 6.88 18.66
C LEU A 320 -13.03 7.76 19.69
N ALA A 321 -13.55 7.20 20.79
CA ALA A 321 -14.11 8.01 21.87
C ALA A 321 -13.04 8.92 22.51
N GLU A 322 -11.83 8.41 22.72
CA GLU A 322 -10.71 9.22 23.24
C GLU A 322 -10.26 10.27 22.21
N PHE A 323 -10.27 9.90 20.93
CA PHE A 323 -9.96 10.82 19.84
C PHE A 323 -10.99 11.96 19.72
N GLU A 324 -12.28 11.67 19.87
CA GLU A 324 -13.34 12.68 19.88
C GLU A 324 -13.14 13.65 21.06
N GLN A 325 -12.85 13.13 22.26
CA GLN A 325 -12.55 13.97 23.42
C GLN A 325 -11.35 14.87 23.16
N TRP A 326 -10.31 14.36 22.51
CA TRP A 326 -9.15 15.15 22.12
C TRP A 326 -9.50 16.25 21.11
N LEU A 327 -10.35 15.98 20.11
CA LEU A 327 -10.86 17.01 19.18
C LEU A 327 -11.69 18.08 19.90
N VAL A 328 -12.50 17.70 20.89
CA VAL A 328 -13.24 18.65 21.72
C VAL A 328 -12.26 19.54 22.50
N GLN A 329 -11.21 18.98 23.09
CA GLN A 329 -10.18 19.74 23.78
C GLN A 329 -9.48 20.75 22.86
N ILE A 330 -9.20 20.38 21.60
CA ILE A 330 -8.67 21.31 20.59
C ILE A 330 -9.62 22.48 20.36
N SER A 331 -10.93 22.22 20.25
CA SER A 331 -11.92 23.27 20.01
C SER A 331 -12.07 24.25 21.18
N VAL A 332 -11.88 23.78 22.41
CA VAL A 332 -12.12 24.58 23.63
C VAL A 332 -10.86 25.31 24.09
N VAL A 333 -9.73 24.61 24.17
CA VAL A 333 -8.49 25.13 24.80
C VAL A 333 -7.54 25.72 23.74
N GLY A 334 -7.75 25.38 22.47
CA GLY A 334 -6.93 25.80 21.35
C GLY A 334 -5.65 24.96 21.18
N ALA A 335 -5.19 24.89 19.94
CA ALA A 335 -4.09 24.06 19.45
C ALA A 335 -2.83 24.08 20.34
N HIS A 336 -2.44 25.28 20.78
CA HIS A 336 -1.20 25.48 21.50
C HIS A 336 -1.25 24.92 22.93
N GLN A 337 -2.42 24.88 23.56
CA GLN A 337 -2.56 24.43 24.94
C GLN A 337 -2.75 22.91 25.03
N VAL A 338 -3.39 22.28 24.03
CA VAL A 338 -3.58 20.82 23.99
C VAL A 338 -2.25 20.08 24.07
N TRP A 339 -1.25 20.50 23.28
CA TRP A 339 0.07 19.85 23.32
C TRP A 339 0.90 20.19 24.58
N ARG A 340 0.67 21.34 25.22
CA ARG A 340 1.40 21.73 26.44
C ARG A 340 1.06 20.85 27.64
N HIS A 341 -0.17 20.36 27.73
CA HIS A 341 -0.57 19.40 28.77
C HIS A 341 0.11 18.03 28.59
N SER A 342 0.61 17.71 27.40
CA SER A 342 1.40 16.51 27.12
C SER A 342 2.90 16.63 27.50
N GLY A 343 3.33 17.74 28.13
CA GLY A 343 4.68 17.91 28.66
C GLY A 343 5.78 18.23 27.63
N SER A 344 5.44 18.60 26.39
CA SER A 344 6.45 18.96 25.39
C SER A 344 6.96 20.39 25.56
N THR A 345 8.26 20.52 25.85
CA THR A 345 8.96 21.80 25.71
C THR A 345 9.16 22.04 24.21
N GLN A 346 8.63 23.15 23.68
CA GLN A 346 8.79 23.58 22.28
C GLN A 346 10.24 23.96 21.93
N GLN A 347 11.20 23.04 22.07
CA GLN A 347 12.45 23.17 21.34
C GLN A 347 12.16 22.71 19.92
N LYS A 348 12.35 23.59 18.93
CA LYS A 348 12.28 23.21 17.51
C LYS A 348 13.22 22.02 17.31
N PRO A 349 12.69 20.80 17.08
CA PRO A 349 13.54 19.63 17.05
C PRO A 349 14.50 19.78 15.87
N PHE A 350 15.78 19.50 16.08
CA PHE A 350 16.70 19.30 14.96
C PHE A 350 16.18 18.08 14.16
N ILE A 351 15.70 18.32 12.93
CA ILE A 351 15.11 17.29 12.09
C ILE A 351 16.24 16.63 11.29
N LEU A 352 16.68 15.46 11.72
CA LEU A 352 17.46 14.55 10.89
C LEU A 352 16.47 13.69 10.11
N GLU A 353 16.33 13.92 8.81
CA GLU A 353 15.41 13.18 7.96
C GLU A 353 16.17 12.31 6.96
N LEU A 354 15.68 11.08 6.74
CA LEU A 354 16.14 10.25 5.64
C LEU A 354 15.62 10.80 4.31
N VAL A 355 16.46 10.80 3.29
CA VAL A 355 16.07 11.22 1.94
C VAL A 355 15.45 10.01 1.23
N ALA A 356 14.28 10.20 0.60
CA ALA A 356 13.74 9.22 -0.36
C ALA A 356 14.61 9.26 -1.62
N GLU A 357 15.46 8.25 -1.82
CA GLU A 357 16.49 8.26 -2.85
C GLU A 357 16.05 7.54 -4.13
N MET A 358 15.18 6.53 -4.06
CA MET A 358 14.88 5.66 -5.19
C MET A 358 14.33 6.46 -6.38
N ARG A 359 13.31 7.28 -6.11
CA ARG A 359 12.69 8.12 -7.15
C ARG A 359 13.69 9.11 -7.74
N GLN A 360 14.48 9.78 -6.90
CA GLN A 360 15.45 10.78 -7.36
C GLN A 360 16.55 10.18 -8.23
N LEU A 361 17.03 8.98 -7.89
CA LEU A 361 18.04 8.26 -8.65
C LEU A 361 17.50 7.81 -10.01
N LEU A 362 16.29 7.25 -10.03
CA LEU A 362 15.65 6.82 -11.27
C LEU A 362 15.35 7.99 -12.22
N LEU A 363 14.88 9.13 -11.70
CA LEU A 363 14.70 10.35 -12.51
C LEU A 363 16.03 10.87 -13.08
N LYS A 364 17.12 10.83 -12.31
CA LYS A 364 18.46 11.18 -12.82
C LYS A 364 18.91 10.24 -13.94
N GLN A 365 18.68 8.93 -13.80
CA GLN A 365 19.00 7.96 -14.86
C GLN A 365 18.15 8.19 -16.11
N LEU A 366 16.85 8.44 -15.94
CA LEU A 366 15.92 8.76 -17.03
C LEU A 366 16.37 10.01 -17.80
N ALA A 367 16.78 11.08 -17.10
CA ALA A 367 17.25 12.30 -17.74
C ALA A 367 18.50 12.08 -18.61
N VAL A 368 19.41 11.17 -18.19
CA VAL A 368 20.64 10.86 -18.94
C VAL A 368 20.35 10.00 -20.17
N LYS A 369 19.41 9.05 -20.07
CA LYS A 369 19.15 8.03 -21.10
C LYS A 369 17.79 8.16 -21.79
N TRP A 370 17.17 9.34 -21.71
CA TRP A 370 15.80 9.60 -22.15
C TRP A 370 15.47 9.04 -23.54
N THR A 371 16.29 9.35 -24.55
CA THR A 371 16.04 8.95 -25.94
C THR A 371 16.13 7.44 -26.11
N THR A 372 17.17 6.81 -25.54
CA THR A 372 17.36 5.35 -25.63
C THR A 372 16.23 4.59 -24.94
N ILE A 373 15.76 5.07 -23.78
CA ILE A 373 14.64 4.48 -23.06
C ILE A 373 13.37 4.61 -23.91
N LEU A 374 13.06 5.80 -24.43
CA LEU A 374 11.87 6.01 -25.25
C LEU A 374 11.86 5.13 -26.50
N ASP A 375 12.96 5.06 -27.23
CA ASP A 375 13.04 4.26 -28.46
C ASP A 375 12.84 2.77 -28.17
N GLY A 376 13.43 2.26 -27.09
CA GLY A 376 13.21 0.88 -26.63
C GLY A 376 11.76 0.63 -26.19
N GLN A 377 11.17 1.55 -25.42
CA GLN A 377 9.78 1.44 -24.97
C GLN A 377 8.79 1.45 -26.13
N ARG A 378 9.03 2.26 -27.17
CA ARG A 378 8.21 2.24 -28.39
C ARG A 378 8.21 0.86 -29.04
N GLN A 379 9.39 0.24 -29.14
CA GLN A 379 9.49 -1.09 -29.73
C GLN A 379 8.76 -2.16 -28.90
N PHE A 380 8.93 -2.16 -27.57
CA PHE A 380 8.29 -3.17 -26.71
C PHE A 380 6.78 -2.97 -26.57
N LEU A 381 6.30 -1.73 -26.48
CA LEU A 381 4.87 -1.45 -26.30
C LEU A 381 4.08 -1.58 -27.60
N SER A 382 4.73 -1.62 -28.75
CA SER A 382 4.10 -1.95 -30.04
C SER A 382 4.19 -3.44 -30.38
N ASP A 383 4.70 -4.28 -29.48
CA ASP A 383 4.71 -5.73 -29.71
C ASP A 383 3.29 -6.31 -29.61
N GLU A 384 2.82 -6.86 -30.73
CA GLU A 384 1.58 -7.63 -30.85
C GLU A 384 1.87 -9.05 -31.32
N SER A 385 3.06 -9.58 -31.04
CA SER A 385 3.41 -10.96 -31.38
C SER A 385 2.40 -11.94 -30.73
N PRO A 386 1.97 -12.98 -31.48
CA PRO A 386 1.03 -13.98 -30.95
C PRO A 386 1.53 -14.63 -29.65
N GLU A 387 2.85 -14.79 -29.52
CA GLU A 387 3.48 -15.34 -28.32
C GLU A 387 3.29 -14.41 -27.11
N THR A 388 3.53 -13.11 -27.25
CA THR A 388 3.34 -12.12 -26.18
C THR A 388 1.86 -12.01 -25.79
N VAL A 389 0.95 -11.96 -26.76
CA VAL A 389 -0.49 -11.92 -26.51
C VAL A 389 -0.96 -13.18 -25.79
N HIS A 390 -0.50 -14.36 -26.21
CA HIS A 390 -0.86 -15.62 -25.56
C HIS A 390 -0.31 -15.70 -24.13
N ARG A 391 0.92 -15.22 -23.89
CA ARG A 391 1.50 -15.13 -22.54
C ARG A 391 0.68 -14.21 -21.64
N LEU A 392 0.30 -13.03 -22.10
CA LEU A 392 -0.52 -12.09 -21.33
C LEU A 392 -1.92 -12.65 -21.07
N ALA A 393 -2.54 -13.28 -22.07
CA ALA A 393 -3.82 -13.96 -21.90
C ALA A 393 -3.76 -15.05 -20.81
N ALA A 394 -2.66 -15.82 -20.74
CA ALA A 394 -2.45 -16.82 -19.70
C ALA A 394 -2.24 -16.21 -18.30
N ILE A 395 -1.69 -14.99 -18.21
CA ILE A 395 -1.52 -14.26 -16.94
C ILE A 395 -2.87 -13.72 -16.44
N TYR A 396 -3.73 -13.27 -17.37
CA TYR A 396 -5.02 -12.63 -17.09
C TYR A 396 -6.22 -13.56 -17.31
N ASP A 397 -6.02 -14.87 -17.23
CA ASP A 397 -7.10 -15.83 -17.35
C ASP A 397 -8.16 -15.56 -16.25
N PRO A 398 -9.46 -15.38 -16.58
CA PRO A 398 -10.50 -15.01 -15.63
C PRO A 398 -10.58 -15.91 -14.39
N GLU A 399 -10.32 -17.21 -14.52
CA GLU A 399 -10.28 -18.14 -13.38
C GLU A 399 -9.21 -17.77 -12.35
N HIS A 400 -8.12 -17.12 -12.78
CA HIS A 400 -7.07 -16.60 -11.90
C HIS A 400 -7.45 -15.22 -11.34
N LEU A 401 -8.06 -14.33 -12.13
CA LEU A 401 -8.36 -12.94 -11.74
C LEU A 401 -9.48 -12.77 -10.70
N GLU A 402 -10.49 -13.64 -10.66
CA GLU A 402 -11.57 -13.58 -9.65
C GLU A 402 -11.01 -13.62 -8.21
N THR A 403 -9.84 -14.25 -8.01
CA THR A 403 -9.20 -14.34 -6.69
C THR A 403 -8.42 -13.09 -6.27
N THR A 404 -7.93 -12.26 -7.20
CA THR A 404 -7.18 -11.02 -6.89
C THR A 404 -8.05 -9.90 -6.32
N PHE A 405 -9.30 -9.83 -6.74
CA PHE A 405 -10.16 -8.68 -6.47
C PHE A 405 -11.19 -8.98 -5.37
N ASN A 406 -11.76 -10.19 -5.32
CA ASN A 406 -13.00 -10.42 -4.58
C ASN A 406 -12.86 -10.87 -3.11
N HIS A 407 -11.63 -11.02 -2.59
CA HIS A 407 -11.42 -11.74 -1.32
C HIS A 407 -10.68 -11.01 -0.20
N CYS A 408 -10.36 -9.72 -0.32
CA CYS A 408 -9.67 -9.01 0.76
C CYS A 408 -10.56 -8.61 1.95
N THR A 409 -11.90 -8.70 1.88
CA THR A 409 -12.78 -8.46 3.05
C THR A 409 -13.97 -9.42 3.23
N ALA A 410 -14.03 -10.52 2.46
CA ALA A 410 -15.11 -11.49 2.58
C ALA A 410 -14.80 -12.61 3.61
N SER A 411 -15.11 -12.36 4.88
CA SER A 411 -15.67 -13.41 5.76
C SER A 411 -16.70 -12.81 6.71
N ARG A 412 -17.96 -12.74 6.24
CA ARG A 412 -19.13 -12.73 7.13
C ARG A 412 -20.06 -13.83 6.65
N ASP A 413 -19.72 -15.03 7.06
CA ASP A 413 -20.72 -16.02 7.43
C ASP A 413 -20.53 -16.32 8.92
N GLU A 414 -21.62 -16.19 9.68
CA GLU A 414 -21.66 -16.28 11.14
C GLU A 414 -21.09 -17.58 11.70
N PRO A 415 -20.22 -17.54 12.73
CA PRO A 415 -20.15 -18.59 13.73
C PRO A 415 -21.18 -18.28 14.81
N THR A 416 -22.15 -19.17 14.94
CA THR A 416 -23.09 -19.23 16.05
C THR A 416 -22.38 -19.09 17.40
N THR A 417 -22.85 -18.10 18.17
CA THR A 417 -22.83 -17.97 19.64
C THR A 417 -22.10 -19.07 20.40
N SER A 418 -20.78 -18.93 20.55
CA SER A 418 -20.01 -19.43 21.72
C SER A 418 -18.55 -18.95 21.76
N ALA A 419 -18.05 -18.25 20.74
CA ALA A 419 -16.65 -17.82 20.66
C ALA A 419 -16.36 -16.39 21.22
N ALA A 420 -17.28 -15.81 21.99
CA ALA A 420 -17.19 -14.42 22.47
C ALA A 420 -16.38 -14.24 23.78
N GLU A 421 -15.76 -15.30 24.32
CA GLU A 421 -15.06 -15.22 25.63
C GLU A 421 -13.54 -15.44 25.60
N GLU A 422 -12.89 -15.66 24.45
CA GLU A 422 -11.44 -15.94 24.42
C GLU A 422 -10.56 -14.83 23.80
N ALA A 423 -11.03 -13.58 23.77
CA ALA A 423 -10.17 -12.43 23.49
C ALA A 423 -9.53 -11.87 24.78
N GLN A 424 -8.72 -12.70 25.45
CA GLN A 424 -7.80 -12.25 26.51
C GLN A 424 -6.36 -12.40 26.06
N ILE A 425 -5.70 -11.25 25.89
CA ILE A 425 -4.29 -10.97 26.16
C ILE A 425 -3.38 -12.22 26.18
N THR A 426 -2.78 -12.54 25.04
CA THR A 426 -1.37 -12.97 25.05
C THR A 426 -0.63 -12.30 23.92
N SER A 427 0.26 -11.39 24.32
CA SER A 427 1.45 -11.01 23.57
C SER A 427 2.25 -12.28 23.25
N ARG A 428 1.91 -12.98 22.18
CA ARG A 428 2.82 -13.95 21.56
C ARG A 428 3.76 -13.16 20.68
N GLN A 429 4.85 -12.72 21.29
CA GLN A 429 6.11 -12.57 20.56
C GLN A 429 6.24 -13.79 19.66
N ILE A 430 6.28 -13.58 18.34
CA ILE A 430 6.71 -14.60 17.39
C ILE A 430 8.20 -14.79 17.62
N SER A 431 8.53 -15.51 18.68
CA SER A 431 9.81 -16.15 18.87
C SER A 431 9.85 -17.24 17.82
N VAL A 432 10.52 -16.98 16.70
CA VAL A 432 11.05 -18.06 15.86
C VAL A 432 11.68 -19.07 16.83
N ASN A 433 11.16 -20.30 16.89
CA ASN A 433 11.66 -21.36 17.77
C ASN A 433 13.03 -21.86 17.27
N ALA A 434 13.98 -20.93 17.14
CA ALA A 434 15.35 -21.23 16.76
C ALA A 434 16.06 -21.83 17.98
N THR A 435 16.72 -22.95 17.75
CA THR A 435 17.55 -23.61 18.76
C THR A 435 19.01 -23.17 18.58
N CYS A 436 19.74 -23.16 19.69
CA CYS A 436 21.14 -22.80 19.72
C CYS A 436 21.93 -23.81 18.89
N THR A 437 22.69 -23.34 17.91
CA THR A 437 23.50 -24.17 17.01
C THR A 437 24.50 -25.05 17.77
N LEU A 438 24.96 -24.62 18.95
CA LEU A 438 25.98 -25.33 19.74
C LEU A 438 25.41 -26.30 20.78
N CYS A 439 24.30 -25.96 21.44
CA CYS A 439 23.79 -26.72 22.60
C CYS A 439 22.30 -27.08 22.51
N SER A 440 21.64 -26.73 21.41
CA SER A 440 20.24 -27.02 21.10
C SER A 440 19.19 -26.46 22.09
N LYS A 441 19.60 -25.64 23.07
CA LYS A 441 18.69 -24.87 23.94
C LYS A 441 18.03 -23.73 23.17
N GLN A 442 16.92 -23.20 23.66
CA GLN A 442 16.23 -22.06 23.03
C GLN A 442 17.18 -20.88 22.79
N ALA A 443 17.24 -20.39 21.55
CA ALA A 443 18.10 -19.27 21.19
C ALA A 443 17.46 -17.94 21.56
N LEU A 444 18.26 -17.05 22.15
CA LEU A 444 17.87 -15.68 22.52
C LEU A 444 18.55 -14.64 21.62
N HIS A 445 19.59 -15.06 20.90
CA HIS A 445 20.43 -14.19 20.09
C HIS A 445 20.71 -14.85 18.74
N ARG A 446 20.98 -14.04 17.72
CA ARG A 446 21.46 -14.48 16.41
C ARG A 446 22.74 -13.76 16.05
N CYS A 447 23.56 -14.37 15.21
CA CYS A 447 24.79 -13.74 14.74
C CYS A 447 24.47 -12.40 14.08
N SER A 448 25.03 -11.30 14.60
CA SER A 448 24.76 -9.95 14.10
C SER A 448 25.19 -9.72 12.65
N ARG A 449 26.13 -10.53 12.15
CA ARG A 449 26.67 -10.42 10.79
C ARG A 449 25.83 -11.19 9.77
N CYS A 450 25.61 -12.49 9.98
CA CYS A 450 24.90 -13.32 9.01
C CYS A 450 23.41 -13.47 9.28
N ARG A 451 22.95 -13.22 10.52
CA ARG A 451 21.59 -13.46 11.03
C ARG A 451 21.05 -14.89 10.86
N ARG A 452 21.85 -15.82 10.32
CA ARG A 452 21.51 -17.24 10.07
C ARG A 452 21.70 -18.16 11.27
N GLN A 453 22.79 -17.97 12.03
CA GLN A 453 23.06 -18.80 13.21
C GLN A 453 22.45 -18.21 14.48
N HIS A 454 21.88 -19.09 15.30
CA HIS A 454 21.14 -18.75 16.50
C HIS A 454 21.85 -19.33 17.73
N TYR A 455 21.92 -18.56 18.82
CA TYR A 455 22.64 -18.91 20.04
C TYR A 455 21.81 -18.59 21.28
N CYS A 456 21.89 -19.46 22.29
CA CYS A 456 21.27 -19.18 23.59
C CYS A 456 22.05 -18.14 24.40
N SER A 457 23.34 -17.96 24.13
CA SER A 457 24.20 -17.00 24.83
C SER A 457 25.43 -16.60 24.01
N LYS A 458 26.11 -15.52 24.42
CA LYS A 458 27.33 -15.03 23.79
C LYS A 458 28.49 -16.04 23.91
N GLU A 459 28.52 -16.81 25.00
CA GLU A 459 29.51 -17.88 25.20
C GLU A 459 29.37 -18.97 24.13
N CYS A 460 28.13 -19.37 23.81
CA CYS A 460 27.88 -20.33 22.73
C CYS A 460 28.26 -19.79 21.35
N GLN A 461 28.05 -18.49 21.08
CA GLN A 461 28.49 -17.86 19.84
C GLN A 461 30.01 -17.86 19.69
N VAL A 462 30.75 -17.55 20.76
CA VAL A 462 32.22 -17.52 20.74
C VAL A 462 32.81 -18.93 20.61
N ALA A 463 32.21 -19.91 21.29
CA ALA A 463 32.64 -21.31 21.20
C ALA A 463 32.37 -21.93 19.81
N ASP A 464 31.30 -21.54 19.13
CA ASP A 464 30.99 -21.96 17.76
C ASP A 464 31.78 -21.17 16.69
N TRP A 465 32.42 -20.06 17.06
CA TRP A 465 33.11 -19.18 16.10
C TRP A 465 34.14 -19.88 15.19
N PRO A 466 34.96 -20.84 15.65
CA PRO A 466 35.88 -21.57 14.76
C PRO A 466 35.18 -22.31 13.62
N ASN A 467 33.96 -22.82 13.85
CA ASN A 467 33.16 -23.54 12.85
C ASN A 467 32.30 -22.58 12.02
N HIS A 468 31.71 -21.57 12.65
CA HIS A 468 30.83 -20.62 11.98
C HIS A 468 31.58 -19.63 11.07
N LYS A 469 32.83 -19.26 11.39
CA LYS A 469 33.55 -18.17 10.73
C LYS A 469 33.68 -18.34 9.21
N SER A 470 33.85 -19.57 8.70
CA SER A 470 33.95 -19.84 7.26
C SER A 470 32.62 -19.59 6.52
N ASP A 471 31.49 -19.86 7.19
CA ASP A 471 30.15 -19.82 6.59
C ASP A 471 29.39 -18.53 6.95
N CYS A 472 30.00 -17.66 7.78
CA CYS A 472 29.45 -16.39 8.22
C CYS A 472 29.47 -15.34 7.09
N LYS A 473 28.52 -15.44 6.16
CA LYS A 473 28.27 -14.44 5.12
C LYS A 473 27.31 -13.35 5.63
N PRO A 474 27.53 -12.06 5.32
CA PRO A 474 26.58 -11.00 5.68
C PRO A 474 25.16 -11.32 5.17
N ALA A 475 24.13 -11.05 5.97
CA ALA A 475 22.74 -11.04 5.50
C ALA A 475 22.62 -10.08 4.29
N LEU A 476 21.65 -10.30 3.38
CA LEU A 476 21.47 -9.34 2.28
C LEU A 476 21.25 -7.97 2.92
N LYS A 477 21.91 -6.95 2.36
CA LYS A 477 21.68 -5.60 2.85
C LYS A 477 20.40 -5.11 2.17
N PRO A 478 19.55 -4.34 2.87
CA PRO A 478 18.62 -3.43 2.20
C PRO A 478 19.36 -2.70 1.09
N LEU A 479 18.71 -2.43 -0.04
CA LEU A 479 19.28 -1.70 -1.18
C LEU A 479 19.99 -0.44 -0.68
N THR A 480 21.30 -0.53 -0.49
CA THR A 480 22.13 0.54 0.05
C THR A 480 23.36 0.68 -0.83
N ARG A 481 23.62 1.93 -1.19
CA ARG A 481 24.67 2.41 -2.07
C ARG A 481 26.00 1.66 -1.90
N ARG A 482 26.61 1.22 -3.02
CA ARG A 482 28.07 1.23 -3.17
C ARG A 482 28.48 2.47 -3.97
N GLU A 483 29.66 2.99 -3.67
CA GLU A 483 30.32 4.08 -4.40
C GLU A 483 30.29 3.77 -5.91
N GLY A 484 29.43 4.46 -6.67
CA GLY A 484 29.24 4.18 -8.09
C GLY A 484 27.87 4.48 -8.71
N GLY A 485 26.86 4.94 -7.96
CA GLY A 485 25.62 5.49 -8.55
C GLY A 485 24.65 4.47 -9.18
N HIS A 486 24.90 3.17 -9.01
CA HIS A 486 24.00 2.09 -9.45
C HIS A 486 23.34 1.38 -8.26
N LEU A 487 22.01 1.22 -8.31
CA LEU A 487 21.25 0.32 -7.43
C LEU A 487 21.49 -1.11 -7.92
N ASN A 488 22.40 -1.83 -7.27
CA ASN A 488 22.59 -3.26 -7.50
C ASN A 488 22.25 -4.01 -6.21
N LEU A 489 21.39 -5.03 -6.30
CA LEU A 489 21.48 -6.16 -5.39
C LEU A 489 22.90 -6.73 -5.57
N LEU A 490 23.69 -6.84 -4.50
CA LEU A 490 24.94 -7.58 -4.57
C LEU A 490 24.59 -9.05 -4.78
N VAL A 491 24.46 -9.46 -6.04
CA VAL A 491 24.37 -10.86 -6.45
C VAL A 491 25.66 -11.53 -5.96
N GLN A 492 25.55 -12.49 -5.04
CA GLN A 492 26.69 -13.34 -4.68
C GLN A 492 26.91 -14.32 -5.84
N HIS A 493 28.10 -14.27 -6.43
CA HIS A 493 28.67 -15.40 -7.19
C HIS A 493 28.86 -16.62 -6.28
#